data_AF-A0A7C6NRD1-F1
#
_entry.id   AF-A0A7C6NRD1-F1
#
_cell.length_a   1.000
_cell.length_b   1.000
_cell.length_c   1.000
_cell.angle_alpha   90.00
_cell.angle_beta   90.00
_cell.angle_gamma   90.00
#
_symmetry.space_group_name_H-M   'P 1'
#
loop_
_entity.id
_entity.type
_entity.pdbx_description
1 polymer ?
#
loop_
_entity_poly.entity_id
_entity_poly.type
_entity_poly.pdbx_seq_one_letter_code
_entity_poly.pdbx_strand_id
1 'polypeptide(L)'
;MKRKKSVLTILISVSLTIIIMSGIKTSTAKADEGVQWIYPNYGKTEFKTGDGITTMYLIGGSPVPPKDYDDISYDTNFSDEPIVLLEKFPSYSWVYGCGAVSGSMVAAWYDRNGYPNIYTGSVGNGVAPITDNDWSGSWVDRTGRRYPNNPIVASRQNYDNRNERGTIDNYWLEYLSDEEDPFIQNNWIEHQPETVGDYMKTSQSNHMNKDGMTAIFMKTHPDRPRRYCTDLENDPYYYRDGLVGLKNFFESKGYQIKDCFNQSTYEGGFTLEEYKELINNGNPVIISVVGHIMVGYGYQGNTIFIRDTWQSNPDIIKTMEWGGNYLDMQMLGVSVITLVEQTEEYYLFYPLMIIKTDTP
;
A
#
# COMPACT_ATOMS: atom_id res chain seq x y z
N MET A 1 87.31 19.97 25.09
CA MET A 1 87.71 19.27 23.85
C MET A 1 87.07 17.88 23.84
N LYS A 2 86.19 17.65 22.86
CA LYS A 2 85.64 16.38 22.34
C LYS A 2 84.89 15.40 23.27
N ARG A 3 83.56 15.52 23.19
CA ARG A 3 82.52 14.48 23.35
C ARG A 3 82.92 13.15 22.71
N LYS A 4 82.60 12.02 23.37
CA LYS A 4 82.34 10.73 22.72
C LYS A 4 81.00 10.18 23.21
N LYS A 5 80.14 9.88 22.23
CA LYS A 5 78.84 9.20 22.34
C LYS A 5 79.07 7.69 22.25
N SER A 6 78.29 6.89 22.98
CA SER A 6 77.76 5.60 22.53
C SER A 6 76.51 5.29 23.38
N VAL A 7 75.33 5.68 22.92
CA VAL A 7 74.36 4.80 22.22
C VAL A 7 73.88 3.68 23.15
N LEU A 8 72.81 4.00 23.88
CA LEU A 8 71.95 3.03 24.56
C LEU A 8 70.90 2.56 23.55
N THR A 9 71.00 1.30 23.14
CA THR A 9 70.04 0.66 22.23
C THR A 9 68.78 0.32 23.03
N ILE A 10 67.71 1.09 22.85
CA ILE A 10 66.37 0.73 23.32
C ILE A 10 65.71 -0.07 22.19
N LEU A 11 65.54 -1.37 22.39
CA LEU A 11 64.66 -2.22 21.59
C LEU A 11 63.21 -1.84 21.92
N ILE A 12 62.56 -1.05 21.06
CA ILE A 12 61.11 -0.91 21.06
C ILE A 12 60.57 -1.98 20.13
N SER A 13 59.98 -3.04 20.68
CA SER A 13 59.20 -4.00 19.89
C SER A 13 57.92 -3.28 19.45
N VAL A 14 57.89 -2.79 18.22
CA VAL A 14 56.65 -2.37 17.56
C VAL A 14 55.92 -3.65 17.14
N SER A 15 55.05 -4.15 18.02
CA SER A 15 54.07 -5.17 17.68
C SER A 15 53.02 -4.51 16.79
N LEU A 16 53.25 -4.55 15.48
CA LEU A 16 52.30 -4.10 14.47
C LEU A 16 51.16 -5.12 14.39
N THR A 17 50.15 -4.97 15.25
CA THR A 17 48.91 -5.73 15.12
C THR A 17 48.13 -5.09 13.98
N ILE A 18 48.30 -5.64 12.77
CA ILE A 18 47.39 -5.38 11.65
C ILE A 18 46.06 -6.02 12.05
N ILE A 19 45.17 -5.22 12.64
CA ILE A 19 43.76 -5.58 12.73
C ILE A 19 43.24 -5.46 11.31
N ILE A 20 43.27 -6.58 10.58
CA ILE A 20 42.46 -6.75 9.39
C ILE A 20 41.01 -6.73 9.91
N MET A 21 40.40 -5.55 9.93
CA MET A 21 38.94 -5.45 9.91
C MET A 21 38.50 -5.95 8.54
N SER A 22 38.49 -7.28 8.38
CA SER A 22 37.62 -7.93 7.42
C SER A 22 36.21 -7.71 7.94
N GLY A 23 35.67 -6.52 7.63
CA GLY A 23 34.26 -6.25 7.60
C GLY A 23 33.64 -7.12 6.52
N ILE A 24 33.49 -8.40 6.81
CA ILE A 24 32.49 -9.22 6.17
C ILE A 24 31.17 -8.63 6.69
N LYS A 25 30.65 -7.62 5.99
CA LYS A 25 29.22 -7.39 5.99
C LYS A 25 28.63 -8.61 5.27
N THR A 26 28.36 -9.67 6.00
CA THR A 26 27.27 -10.54 5.62
C THR A 26 26.02 -9.68 5.77
N SER A 27 25.58 -9.00 4.71
CA SER A 27 24.16 -8.68 4.59
C SER A 27 23.47 -10.02 4.29
N THR A 28 23.25 -10.79 5.36
CA THR A 28 22.08 -11.64 5.35
C THR A 28 20.93 -10.64 5.42
N ALA A 29 20.19 -10.48 4.32
CA ALA A 29 18.80 -10.05 4.40
C ALA A 29 18.20 -10.73 5.65
N LYS A 30 17.59 -9.95 6.54
CA LYS A 30 16.93 -10.47 7.76
C LYS A 30 15.68 -11.26 7.34
N ALA A 31 15.90 -12.38 6.66
CA ALA A 31 14.87 -13.23 6.12
C ALA A 31 14.02 -13.79 7.26
N ASP A 32 12.71 -13.54 7.19
CA ASP A 32 11.61 -14.40 7.63
C ASP A 32 11.61 -15.00 9.06
N GLU A 33 12.49 -14.60 9.98
CA GLU A 33 12.49 -15.15 11.35
C GLU A 33 11.15 -14.88 12.05
N GLY A 34 10.34 -15.93 12.21
CA GLY A 34 9.04 -15.90 12.89
C GLY A 34 7.82 -15.79 11.96
N VAL A 35 7.99 -15.79 10.63
CA VAL A 35 6.85 -15.88 9.70
C VAL A 35 6.41 -17.32 9.53
N GLN A 36 5.15 -17.61 9.84
CA GLN A 36 4.49 -18.86 9.48
C GLN A 36 3.92 -18.72 8.06
N TRP A 37 4.63 -19.27 7.08
CA TRP A 37 4.15 -19.39 5.71
C TRP A 37 3.08 -20.47 5.60
N ILE A 38 1.91 -20.10 5.07
CA ILE A 38 0.78 -21.00 4.83
C ILE A 38 0.70 -21.32 3.33
N TYR A 39 0.91 -20.31 2.49
CA TYR A 39 1.09 -20.42 1.04
C TYR A 39 2.30 -19.59 0.61
N PRO A 40 2.86 -19.81 -0.59
CA PRO A 40 3.99 -19.00 -1.09
C PRO A 40 3.71 -17.48 -1.10
N ASN A 41 2.45 -17.10 -1.27
CA ASN A 41 1.98 -15.72 -1.31
C ASN A 41 1.27 -15.25 -0.03
N TYR A 42 1.28 -16.06 1.03
CA TYR A 42 0.57 -15.76 2.27
C TYR A 42 1.29 -16.31 3.50
N GLY A 43 1.70 -15.41 4.39
CA GLY A 43 2.31 -15.73 5.66
C GLY A 43 1.69 -14.94 6.80
N LYS A 44 1.88 -15.40 8.03
CA LYS A 44 1.47 -14.66 9.22
C LYS A 44 2.49 -14.74 10.35
N THR A 45 2.53 -13.70 11.18
CA THR A 45 3.27 -13.69 12.45
C THR A 45 2.37 -13.14 13.54
N GLU A 46 2.38 -13.78 14.70
CA GLU A 46 1.63 -13.35 15.88
C GLU A 46 2.57 -12.72 16.91
N PHE A 47 2.20 -11.55 17.39
CA PHE A 47 2.91 -10.79 18.39
C PHE A 47 2.03 -10.67 19.63
N LYS A 48 2.61 -10.94 20.80
CA LYS A 48 1.96 -10.62 22.08
C LYS A 48 2.25 -9.16 22.39
N THR A 49 1.21 -8.35 22.46
CA THR A 49 1.25 -6.95 22.87
C THR A 49 0.61 -6.80 24.25
N GLY A 50 0.85 -5.68 24.94
CA GLY A 50 0.28 -5.45 26.27
C GLY A 50 -1.25 -5.42 26.32
N ASP A 51 -1.87 -5.21 25.15
CA ASP A 51 -3.31 -5.14 24.91
C ASP A 51 -3.87 -6.37 24.17
N GLY A 52 -3.06 -7.42 23.93
CA GLY A 52 -3.55 -8.69 23.40
C GLY A 52 -2.63 -9.39 22.39
N ILE A 53 -3.24 -10.00 21.37
CA ILE A 53 -2.52 -10.61 20.25
C ILE A 53 -2.74 -9.75 19.02
N THR A 54 -1.64 -9.42 18.38
CA THR A 54 -1.58 -8.79 17.06
C THR A 54 -1.13 -9.84 16.06
N THR A 55 -1.81 -9.93 14.92
CA THR A 55 -1.36 -10.74 13.78
C THR A 55 -0.95 -9.82 12.65
N MET A 56 0.28 -9.96 12.17
CA MET A 56 0.71 -9.45 10.88
C MET A 56 0.40 -10.50 9.82
N TYR A 57 -0.28 -10.10 8.77
CA TYR A 57 -0.48 -10.87 7.56
C TYR A 57 0.43 -10.32 6.46
N LEU A 58 1.27 -11.16 5.88
CA LEU A 58 2.03 -10.87 4.66
C LEU A 58 1.22 -11.41 3.50
N ILE A 59 0.70 -10.52 2.67
CA ILE A 59 -0.23 -10.87 1.59
C ILE A 59 0.36 -10.40 0.26
N GLY A 60 0.64 -11.35 -0.63
CA GLY A 60 1.19 -11.09 -1.96
C GLY A 60 0.36 -11.69 -3.06
N GLY A 61 -0.91 -11.32 -3.18
CA GLY A 61 -1.84 -11.83 -4.18
C GLY A 61 -1.25 -12.09 -5.56
N SER A 62 -1.59 -13.25 -6.12
CA SER A 62 -1.05 -13.68 -7.42
C SER A 62 -1.37 -12.69 -8.52
N PRO A 63 -0.44 -12.36 -9.41
CA PRO A 63 -0.71 -11.58 -10.60
C PRO A 63 -1.52 -12.36 -11.66
N VAL A 64 -1.73 -13.66 -11.47
CA VAL A 64 -2.64 -14.50 -12.28
C VAL A 64 -3.86 -14.83 -11.42
N PRO A 65 -5.09 -14.60 -11.89
CA PRO A 65 -6.28 -15.01 -11.16
C PRO A 65 -6.37 -16.55 -11.00
N PRO A 66 -7.08 -17.06 -9.97
CA PRO A 66 -7.39 -18.48 -9.84
C PRO A 66 -8.16 -19.02 -11.06
N LYS A 67 -8.13 -20.34 -11.25
CA LYS A 67 -8.75 -21.00 -12.42
C LYS A 67 -10.25 -20.69 -12.56
N ASP A 68 -10.98 -20.62 -11.46
CA ASP A 68 -12.44 -20.46 -11.44
C ASP A 68 -12.86 -18.97 -11.44
N TYR A 69 -11.91 -18.07 -11.76
CA TYR A 69 -12.13 -16.63 -11.80
C TYR A 69 -13.18 -16.17 -12.80
N ASP A 70 -13.25 -16.83 -13.96
CA ASP A 70 -14.21 -16.47 -15.00
C ASP A 70 -15.63 -16.95 -14.64
N ASP A 71 -15.76 -17.90 -13.71
CA ASP A 71 -17.04 -18.45 -13.26
C ASP A 71 -17.74 -17.55 -12.23
N ILE A 72 -17.00 -16.72 -11.51
CA ILE A 72 -17.57 -15.75 -10.58
C ILE A 72 -18.05 -14.51 -11.34
N SER A 73 -19.34 -14.44 -11.63
CA SER A 73 -19.98 -13.24 -12.16
C SER A 73 -21.20 -12.88 -11.31
N TYR A 74 -21.48 -11.59 -11.21
CA TYR A 74 -22.71 -11.14 -10.56
C TYR A 74 -23.92 -11.55 -11.41
N ASP A 75 -24.70 -12.50 -10.90
CA ASP A 75 -26.00 -12.85 -11.47
C ASP A 75 -27.06 -11.86 -10.95
N THR A 76 -27.62 -11.06 -11.84
CA THR A 76 -28.62 -10.03 -11.54
C THR A 76 -29.97 -10.60 -11.07
N ASN A 77 -30.17 -11.92 -11.07
CA ASN A 77 -31.51 -12.50 -11.17
C ASN A 77 -32.27 -12.80 -9.86
N PHE A 78 -31.76 -12.50 -8.66
CA PHE A 78 -32.36 -13.12 -7.45
C PHE A 78 -32.51 -12.27 -6.19
N SER A 79 -32.41 -10.93 -6.25
CA SER A 79 -32.62 -10.12 -5.05
C SER A 79 -33.49 -8.88 -5.32
N ASP A 80 -34.56 -8.75 -4.52
CA ASP A 80 -35.41 -7.56 -4.45
C ASP A 80 -34.77 -6.42 -3.62
N GLU A 81 -33.61 -6.68 -3.00
CA GLU A 81 -32.88 -5.66 -2.22
C GLU A 81 -32.26 -4.61 -3.16
N PRO A 82 -32.24 -3.32 -2.76
CA PRO A 82 -31.63 -2.27 -3.56
C PRO A 82 -30.12 -2.48 -3.69
N ILE A 83 -29.61 -2.24 -4.89
CA ILE A 83 -28.18 -2.18 -5.15
C ILE A 83 -27.67 -0.79 -4.75
N VAL A 84 -26.63 -0.75 -3.93
CA VAL A 84 -25.89 0.47 -3.58
C VAL A 84 -24.46 0.33 -4.08
N LEU A 85 -24.02 1.25 -4.93
CA LEU A 85 -22.68 1.28 -5.51
C LEU A 85 -22.07 2.66 -5.37
N LEU A 86 -20.76 2.69 -5.14
CA LEU A 86 -19.92 3.84 -5.49
C LEU A 86 -19.81 3.91 -7.02
N GLU A 87 -20.63 4.72 -7.67
CA GLU A 87 -20.71 4.77 -9.13
C GLU A 87 -19.38 5.16 -9.78
N LYS A 88 -18.98 4.47 -10.86
CA LYS A 88 -17.70 4.68 -11.56
C LYS A 88 -16.47 4.49 -10.66
N PHE A 89 -16.57 3.59 -9.68
CA PHE A 89 -15.43 3.18 -8.86
C PHE A 89 -14.29 2.61 -9.74
N PRO A 90 -13.03 3.06 -9.56
CA PRO A 90 -11.89 2.62 -10.37
C PRO A 90 -11.67 1.10 -10.34
N SER A 91 -11.19 0.53 -11.45
CA SER A 91 -10.80 -0.87 -11.58
C SER A 91 -9.43 -0.95 -12.24
N TYR A 92 -8.47 -1.60 -11.60
CA TYR A 92 -7.08 -1.71 -12.10
C TYR A 92 -6.63 -3.16 -12.15
N SER A 93 -5.80 -3.50 -13.13
CA SER A 93 -5.17 -4.82 -13.20
C SER A 93 -3.95 -4.89 -12.29
N TRP A 94 -3.48 -6.11 -12.07
CA TRP A 94 -2.44 -6.37 -11.09
C TRP A 94 -1.11 -5.80 -11.60
N VAL A 95 -0.49 -4.96 -10.78
CA VAL A 95 0.88 -4.46 -10.98
C VAL A 95 1.49 -4.19 -9.62
N TYR A 96 2.74 -4.61 -9.42
CA TYR A 96 3.55 -4.38 -8.20
C TYR A 96 3.03 -5.01 -6.88
N GLY A 97 1.74 -5.31 -6.74
CA GLY A 97 1.15 -6.01 -5.60
C GLY A 97 -0.32 -5.66 -5.39
N CYS A 98 -1.13 -6.65 -5.01
CA CYS A 98 -2.59 -6.46 -4.81
C CYS A 98 -2.92 -5.39 -3.75
N GLY A 99 -2.10 -5.23 -2.71
CA GLY A 99 -2.26 -4.20 -1.69
C GLY A 99 -2.10 -2.79 -2.26
N ALA A 100 -1.00 -2.54 -2.98
CA ALA A 100 -0.74 -1.24 -3.63
C ALA A 100 -1.80 -0.90 -4.69
N VAL A 101 -2.26 -1.90 -5.47
CA VAL A 101 -3.36 -1.72 -6.43
C VAL A 101 -4.66 -1.35 -5.72
N SER A 102 -5.02 -2.05 -4.65
CA SER A 102 -6.23 -1.78 -3.87
C SER A 102 -6.20 -0.39 -3.23
N GLY A 103 -5.08 -0.01 -2.60
CA GLY A 103 -4.89 1.34 -2.07
C GLY A 103 -4.97 2.42 -3.16
N SER A 104 -4.48 2.12 -4.36
CA SER A 104 -4.55 3.05 -5.50
C SER A 104 -5.96 3.21 -6.07
N MET A 105 -6.79 2.16 -6.05
CA MET A 105 -8.21 2.28 -6.41
C MET A 105 -8.97 3.18 -5.41
N VAL A 106 -8.64 3.08 -4.11
CA VAL A 106 -9.17 3.98 -3.08
C VAL A 106 -8.68 5.42 -3.29
N ALA A 107 -7.38 5.61 -3.56
CA ALA A 107 -6.81 6.92 -3.86
C ALA A 107 -7.46 7.58 -5.09
N ALA A 108 -7.63 6.83 -6.17
CA ALA A 108 -8.29 7.28 -7.38
C ALA A 108 -9.78 7.58 -7.16
N TRP A 109 -10.46 6.83 -6.30
CA TRP A 109 -11.84 7.14 -5.92
C TRP A 109 -11.93 8.51 -5.25
N TYR A 110 -11.10 8.79 -4.25
CA TYR A 110 -11.10 10.09 -3.57
C TYR A 110 -10.71 11.22 -4.54
N ASP A 111 -9.71 11.01 -5.41
CA ASP A 111 -9.27 11.99 -6.41
C ASP A 111 -10.41 12.48 -7.29
N ARG A 112 -11.34 11.57 -7.60
CA ARG A 112 -12.50 11.82 -8.45
C ARG A 112 -13.73 12.32 -7.69
N ASN A 113 -13.71 12.27 -6.35
CA ASN A 113 -14.88 12.51 -5.50
C ASN A 113 -14.57 13.46 -4.34
N GLY A 114 -14.16 14.69 -4.68
CA GLY A 114 -14.03 15.79 -3.70
C GLY A 114 -12.65 15.95 -3.07
N TYR A 115 -11.66 15.16 -3.46
CA TYR A 115 -10.29 15.23 -2.94
C TYR A 115 -9.26 15.35 -4.09
N PRO A 116 -9.23 16.47 -4.84
CA PRO A 116 -8.41 16.61 -6.06
C PRO A 116 -6.89 16.65 -5.81
N ASN A 117 -6.08 16.36 -6.82
CA ASN A 117 -4.60 16.40 -6.75
C ASN A 117 -3.96 15.25 -5.95
N ILE A 118 -4.68 14.13 -5.76
CA ILE A 118 -4.04 12.88 -5.30
C ILE A 118 -3.16 12.32 -6.42
N TYR A 119 -3.71 12.25 -7.63
CA TYR A 119 -2.94 12.07 -8.84
C TYR A 119 -2.67 13.42 -9.48
N THR A 120 -1.48 13.61 -10.05
CA THR A 120 -1.08 14.87 -10.72
C THR A 120 -0.25 14.59 -11.98
N GLY A 121 -0.34 13.36 -12.50
CA GLY A 121 0.41 12.91 -13.66
C GLY A 121 -0.14 13.42 -14.99
N SER A 122 0.46 12.92 -16.07
CA SER A 122 0.26 13.40 -17.45
C SER A 122 -1.07 12.97 -18.08
N VAL A 123 -1.66 11.89 -17.60
CA VAL A 123 -2.94 11.35 -18.10
C VAL A 123 -4.13 12.03 -17.42
N GLY A 124 -5.32 12.01 -18.05
CA GLY A 124 -6.57 12.38 -17.38
C GLY A 124 -6.67 13.84 -16.93
N ASN A 125 -5.84 14.74 -17.49
CA ASN A 125 -5.67 16.12 -17.04
C ASN A 125 -5.32 16.23 -15.55
N GLY A 126 -4.53 15.28 -15.03
CA GLY A 126 -4.19 15.23 -13.61
C GLY A 126 -5.31 14.69 -12.73
N VAL A 127 -6.34 14.05 -13.30
CA VAL A 127 -7.35 13.29 -12.55
C VAL A 127 -7.15 11.80 -12.78
N ALA A 128 -7.18 11.02 -11.71
CA ALA A 128 -6.97 9.58 -11.74
C ALA A 128 -7.95 8.90 -12.72
N PRO A 129 -7.45 8.14 -13.71
CA PRO A 129 -8.24 7.26 -14.56
C PRO A 129 -9.10 6.25 -13.80
N ILE A 130 -10.23 5.86 -14.36
CA ILE A 130 -11.06 4.77 -13.81
C ILE A 130 -10.55 3.37 -14.19
N THR A 131 -9.66 3.29 -15.18
CA THR A 131 -9.08 2.06 -15.71
C THR A 131 -7.59 2.28 -16.00
N ASP A 132 -6.79 1.23 -15.88
CA ASP A 132 -5.36 1.33 -16.19
C ASP A 132 -5.07 1.43 -17.71
N ASN A 133 -6.07 1.18 -18.56
CA ASN A 133 -5.96 1.30 -20.01
C ASN A 133 -5.68 2.74 -20.49
N ASP A 134 -6.02 3.74 -19.67
CA ASP A 134 -5.72 5.15 -19.98
C ASP A 134 -4.21 5.44 -19.83
N TRP A 135 -3.51 4.69 -18.98
CA TRP A 135 -2.05 4.71 -18.90
C TRP A 135 -1.46 3.78 -19.96
N SER A 136 -1.15 4.37 -21.11
CA SER A 136 -0.63 3.60 -22.25
C SER A 136 0.63 2.78 -21.93
N GLY A 137 0.76 1.65 -22.62
CA GLY A 137 1.96 0.82 -22.61
C GLY A 137 1.98 -0.22 -21.49
N SER A 138 3.12 -0.90 -21.40
CA SER A 138 3.39 -1.91 -20.38
C SER A 138 4.89 -2.00 -20.14
N TRP A 139 5.27 -2.63 -19.04
CA TRP A 139 6.66 -2.97 -18.75
C TRP A 139 6.79 -4.48 -18.55
N VAL A 140 8.02 -4.98 -18.60
CA VAL A 140 8.33 -6.40 -18.51
C VAL A 140 9.40 -6.57 -17.44
N ASP A 141 9.18 -7.51 -16.52
CA ASP A 141 10.15 -7.84 -15.47
C ASP A 141 11.28 -8.75 -15.97
N ARG A 142 12.20 -9.15 -15.06
CA ARG A 142 13.35 -9.99 -15.43
C ARG A 142 12.96 -11.40 -15.92
N THR A 143 11.75 -11.87 -15.60
CA THR A 143 11.23 -13.18 -16.03
C THR A 143 10.56 -13.14 -17.39
N GLY A 144 10.36 -11.95 -17.96
CA GLY A 144 9.60 -11.76 -19.19
C GLY A 144 8.10 -11.56 -18.95
N ARG A 145 7.65 -11.41 -17.70
CA ARG A 145 6.25 -11.15 -17.39
C ARG A 145 5.89 -9.70 -17.64
N ARG A 146 4.78 -9.47 -18.34
CA ARG A 146 4.27 -8.14 -18.70
C ARG A 146 3.28 -7.63 -17.66
N TYR A 147 3.39 -6.35 -17.31
CA TYR A 147 2.50 -5.65 -16.40
C TYR A 147 2.03 -4.32 -17.01
N PRO A 148 0.81 -3.83 -16.68
CA PRO A 148 0.38 -2.50 -17.09
C PRO A 148 1.21 -1.41 -16.39
N ASN A 149 1.14 -0.18 -16.90
CA ASN A 149 1.63 0.97 -16.15
C ASN A 149 0.50 1.52 -15.27
N ASN A 150 0.81 1.88 -14.03
CA ASN A 150 -0.10 2.63 -13.16
C ASN A 150 0.75 3.48 -12.19
N PRO A 151 0.97 4.77 -12.50
CA PRO A 151 1.82 5.66 -11.71
C PRO A 151 1.33 5.92 -10.27
N ILE A 152 0.06 5.68 -9.97
CA ILE A 152 -0.46 5.79 -8.60
C ILE A 152 0.02 4.59 -7.78
N VAL A 153 0.04 3.41 -8.39
CA VAL A 153 0.48 2.15 -7.75
C VAL A 153 1.98 2.14 -7.55
N ALA A 154 2.74 2.37 -8.62
CA ALA A 154 4.19 2.29 -8.63
C ALA A 154 4.78 3.07 -9.82
N SER A 155 5.77 3.91 -9.56
CA SER A 155 6.39 4.75 -10.59
C SER A 155 7.56 4.04 -11.29
N ARG A 156 7.91 4.52 -12.48
CA ARG A 156 9.04 4.00 -13.27
C ARG A 156 9.72 5.11 -14.05
N GLN A 157 11.03 5.00 -14.21
CA GLN A 157 11.84 5.90 -15.00
C GLN A 157 11.35 5.94 -16.46
N ASN A 158 11.35 7.15 -17.04
CA ASN A 158 10.90 7.45 -18.39
C ASN A 158 9.41 7.14 -18.63
N TYR A 159 8.60 7.19 -17.57
CA TYR A 159 7.15 7.09 -17.65
C TYR A 159 6.49 8.18 -16.81
N ASP A 160 5.34 8.68 -17.25
CA ASP A 160 4.55 9.72 -16.55
C ASP A 160 5.39 10.93 -16.09
N ASN A 161 6.22 11.47 -17.00
CA ASN A 161 7.14 12.59 -16.78
C ASN A 161 8.25 12.37 -15.74
N ARG A 162 8.47 11.13 -15.29
CA ARG A 162 9.55 10.80 -14.36
C ARG A 162 10.87 10.56 -15.10
N ASN A 163 11.92 11.29 -14.72
CA ASN A 163 13.27 11.15 -15.31
C ASN A 163 14.23 10.29 -14.47
N GLU A 164 13.88 10.01 -13.20
CA GLU A 164 14.70 9.24 -12.26
C GLU A 164 14.10 7.84 -12.01
N ARG A 165 14.89 6.94 -11.44
CA ARG A 165 14.40 5.60 -11.03
C ARG A 165 13.25 5.75 -10.05
N GLY A 166 12.16 5.03 -10.29
CA GLY A 166 10.97 5.03 -9.43
C GLY A 166 10.82 3.76 -8.62
N THR A 167 9.60 3.55 -8.13
CA THR A 167 9.17 2.38 -7.35
C THR A 167 9.57 1.05 -8.00
N ILE A 168 9.19 0.85 -9.27
CA ILE A 168 9.48 -0.39 -10.00
C ILE A 168 10.99 -0.57 -10.19
N ASP A 169 11.70 0.48 -10.56
CA ASP A 169 13.15 0.39 -10.84
C ASP A 169 13.99 0.15 -9.58
N ASN A 170 13.52 0.60 -8.41
CA ASN A 170 14.25 0.47 -7.16
C ASN A 170 13.99 -0.84 -6.44
N TYR A 171 12.76 -1.36 -6.48
CA TYR A 171 12.34 -2.45 -5.61
C TYR A 171 12.01 -3.75 -6.35
N TRP A 172 11.48 -3.69 -7.57
CA TRP A 172 10.94 -4.89 -8.23
C TRP A 172 11.99 -5.71 -8.99
N LEU A 173 12.02 -7.02 -8.76
CA LEU A 173 12.75 -8.02 -9.54
C LEU A 173 11.79 -8.94 -10.30
N GLU A 174 10.98 -9.70 -9.56
CA GLU A 174 10.00 -10.68 -10.06
C GLU A 174 9.03 -11.08 -8.95
N TYR A 175 7.82 -11.49 -9.31
CA TYR A 175 6.81 -11.87 -8.32
C TYR A 175 7.32 -12.94 -7.31
N LEU A 176 7.17 -12.63 -6.02
CA LEU A 176 7.65 -13.39 -4.86
C LEU A 176 9.17 -13.49 -4.68
N SER A 177 9.96 -12.66 -5.35
CA SER A 177 11.39 -12.53 -5.04
C SER A 177 11.59 -12.13 -3.58
N ASP A 178 12.47 -12.85 -2.89
CA ASP A 178 12.96 -12.54 -1.55
C ASP A 178 14.41 -12.02 -1.57
N GLU A 179 14.93 -11.73 -2.76
CA GLU A 179 16.24 -11.10 -2.94
C GLU A 179 16.24 -9.65 -2.43
N GLU A 180 17.43 -9.10 -2.18
CA GLU A 180 17.55 -7.67 -1.85
C GLU A 180 17.07 -6.81 -3.02
N ASP A 181 16.40 -5.70 -2.73
CA ASP A 181 15.89 -4.78 -3.75
C ASP A 181 17.00 -4.27 -4.69
N PRO A 182 16.72 -4.03 -5.99
CA PRO A 182 17.68 -3.51 -6.97
C PRO A 182 18.50 -2.31 -6.51
N PHE A 183 17.90 -1.36 -5.77
CA PHE A 183 18.63 -0.19 -5.29
C PHE A 183 19.71 -0.56 -4.26
N ILE A 184 19.48 -1.60 -3.45
CA ILE A 184 20.43 -2.14 -2.49
C ILE A 184 21.53 -2.88 -3.24
N GLN A 185 21.16 -3.86 -4.08
CA GLN A 185 22.11 -4.70 -4.81
C GLN A 185 23.08 -3.88 -5.67
N ASN A 186 22.56 -2.83 -6.33
CA ASN A 186 23.35 -2.00 -7.23
C ASN A 186 23.90 -0.73 -6.57
N ASN A 187 23.69 -0.54 -5.25
CA ASN A 187 24.10 0.63 -4.49
C ASN A 187 23.66 1.94 -5.17
N TRP A 188 22.40 1.98 -5.63
CA TRP A 188 21.76 3.18 -6.17
C TRP A 188 21.21 4.04 -5.04
N ILE A 189 21.09 5.34 -5.31
CA ILE A 189 20.31 6.23 -4.44
C ILE A 189 18.84 5.81 -4.56
N GLU A 190 18.24 5.47 -3.42
CA GLU A 190 16.81 5.19 -3.31
C GLU A 190 16.02 6.47 -3.58
N HIS A 191 14.95 6.37 -4.37
CA HIS A 191 14.07 7.51 -4.61
C HIS A 191 13.25 7.88 -3.37
N GLN A 192 12.76 9.11 -3.33
CA GLN A 192 11.83 9.53 -2.29
C GLN A 192 10.45 8.91 -2.52
N PRO A 193 9.74 8.43 -1.47
CA PRO A 193 8.41 7.88 -1.61
C PRO A 193 7.43 8.84 -2.27
N GLU A 194 6.66 8.37 -3.26
CA GLU A 194 5.70 9.21 -3.99
C GLU A 194 4.39 8.49 -4.36
N THR A 195 4.44 7.16 -4.53
CA THR A 195 3.33 6.31 -4.93
C THR A 195 2.71 5.56 -3.76
N VAL A 196 1.51 5.03 -3.95
CA VAL A 196 0.86 4.18 -2.93
C VAL A 196 1.75 3.00 -2.56
N GLY A 197 2.39 2.34 -3.53
CA GLY A 197 3.31 1.22 -3.27
C GLY A 197 4.51 1.61 -2.38
N ASP A 198 5.09 2.79 -2.59
CA ASP A 198 6.23 3.27 -1.80
C ASP A 198 5.88 3.47 -0.33
N TYR A 199 4.71 4.06 -0.09
CA TYR A 199 4.24 4.36 1.26
C TYR A 199 3.74 3.10 1.97
N MET A 200 3.05 2.19 1.26
CA MET A 200 2.56 0.91 1.79
C MET A 200 3.68 -0.13 1.99
N LYS A 201 4.93 0.19 1.61
CA LYS A 201 6.09 -0.70 1.69
C LYS A 201 5.94 -1.98 0.85
N THR A 202 5.06 -1.95 -0.13
CA THR A 202 4.80 -3.10 -0.99
C THR A 202 6.08 -3.47 -1.72
N SER A 203 6.44 -4.76 -1.80
CA SER A 203 7.62 -5.24 -2.54
C SER A 203 8.97 -4.65 -2.09
N GLN A 204 9.11 -4.19 -0.85
CA GLN A 204 10.37 -3.63 -0.35
C GLN A 204 11.07 -4.64 0.58
N SER A 205 12.19 -5.19 0.14
CA SER A 205 12.95 -6.22 0.86
C SER A 205 13.46 -5.72 2.22
N ASN A 206 13.84 -4.43 2.33
CA ASN A 206 14.27 -3.81 3.59
C ASN A 206 13.14 -3.71 4.64
N HIS A 207 11.88 -3.89 4.22
CA HIS A 207 10.70 -3.98 5.06
C HIS A 207 10.18 -5.43 5.21
N MET A 208 10.96 -6.41 4.75
CA MET A 208 10.66 -7.85 4.75
C MET A 208 9.38 -8.17 3.97
N ASN A 209 9.12 -7.42 2.90
CA ASN A 209 8.06 -7.71 1.94
C ASN A 209 8.72 -8.24 0.67
N LYS A 210 8.40 -9.49 0.30
CA LYS A 210 8.77 -10.05 -1.01
C LYS A 210 8.07 -9.27 -2.12
N ASP A 211 8.59 -9.35 -3.33
CA ASP A 211 7.95 -8.75 -4.49
C ASP A 211 6.48 -9.18 -4.63
N GLY A 212 5.58 -8.21 -4.61
CA GLY A 212 4.13 -8.37 -4.65
C GLY A 212 3.46 -8.31 -3.29
N MET A 213 4.21 -8.38 -2.19
CA MET A 213 3.67 -8.47 -0.83
C MET A 213 3.48 -7.13 -0.15
N THR A 214 2.41 -7.05 0.65
CA THR A 214 2.15 -5.97 1.60
C THR A 214 1.85 -6.58 2.96
N ALA A 215 2.32 -5.96 4.03
CA ALA A 215 2.02 -6.39 5.40
C ALA A 215 0.78 -5.64 5.94
N ILE A 216 -0.17 -6.35 6.53
CA ILE A 216 -1.35 -5.77 7.20
C ILE A 216 -1.40 -6.30 8.62
N PHE A 217 -1.54 -5.42 9.62
CA PHE A 217 -1.60 -5.83 11.01
C PHE A 217 -3.03 -5.70 11.53
N MET A 218 -3.52 -6.73 12.20
CA MET A 218 -4.84 -6.75 12.83
C MET A 218 -4.72 -7.24 14.27
N LYS A 219 -5.61 -6.75 15.15
CA LYS A 219 -5.76 -7.34 16.48
C LYS A 219 -6.61 -8.60 16.37
N THR A 220 -6.13 -9.69 16.97
CA THR A 220 -6.79 -11.01 16.96
C THR A 220 -7.18 -11.49 18.37
N HIS A 221 -7.05 -10.63 19.38
CA HIS A 221 -7.44 -10.84 20.78
C HIS A 221 -8.98 -11.00 20.96
N PRO A 222 -9.49 -11.68 22.01
CA PRO A 222 -10.92 -11.97 22.23
C PRO A 222 -11.91 -10.80 22.10
N ASP A 223 -11.53 -9.56 22.47
CA ASP A 223 -12.44 -8.40 22.36
C ASP A 223 -12.38 -7.71 20.96
N ARG A 224 -11.48 -8.17 20.08
CA ARG A 224 -11.29 -7.77 18.66
C ARG A 224 -11.47 -6.27 18.37
N PRO A 225 -10.84 -5.36 19.13
CA PRO A 225 -11.01 -3.94 18.90
C PRO A 225 -10.37 -3.53 17.58
N ARG A 226 -10.88 -2.44 17.00
CA ARG A 226 -10.20 -1.71 15.93
C ARG A 226 -8.74 -1.48 16.31
N ARG A 227 -7.84 -1.75 15.37
CA ARG A 227 -6.43 -1.38 15.45
C ARG A 227 -6.28 -0.05 14.73
N TYR A 228 -6.34 1.06 15.48
CA TYR A 228 -6.23 2.38 14.86
C TYR A 228 -4.79 2.65 14.43
N CYS A 229 -4.61 3.43 13.37
CA CYS A 229 -3.30 3.85 12.91
C CYS A 229 -2.54 4.66 13.97
N THR A 230 -3.24 5.40 14.83
CA THR A 230 -2.67 6.12 15.98
C THR A 230 -2.15 5.19 17.07
N ASP A 231 -2.84 4.07 17.31
CA ASP A 231 -2.39 3.06 18.30
C ASP A 231 -1.02 2.49 17.90
N LEU A 232 -0.75 2.48 16.60
CA LEU A 232 0.46 1.92 16.04
C LEU A 232 1.65 2.87 16.12
N GLU A 233 1.50 4.16 16.35
CA GLU A 233 2.63 5.12 16.32
C GLU A 233 3.74 4.77 17.32
N ASN A 234 3.40 4.05 18.40
CA ASN A 234 4.35 3.56 19.39
C ASN A 234 4.73 2.07 19.23
N ASP A 235 4.15 1.37 18.24
CA ASP A 235 4.47 -0.02 17.90
C ASP A 235 5.79 -0.06 17.11
N PRO A 236 6.78 -0.89 17.49
CA PRO A 236 8.02 -1.04 16.73
C PRO A 236 7.81 -1.53 15.29
N TYR A 237 6.61 -1.99 14.94
CA TYR A 237 6.23 -2.41 13.58
C TYR A 237 5.32 -1.40 12.85
N TYR A 238 5.06 -0.22 13.43
CA TYR A 238 4.25 0.87 12.85
C TYR A 238 4.49 1.07 11.35
N TYR A 239 5.76 1.25 11.01
CA TYR A 239 6.22 1.64 9.69
C TYR A 239 6.06 0.54 8.63
N ARG A 240 5.63 -0.66 9.03
CA ARG A 240 5.44 -1.81 8.14
C ARG A 240 3.98 -2.04 7.75
N ASP A 241 3.02 -1.45 8.46
CA ASP A 241 1.61 -1.67 8.16
C ASP A 241 1.20 -0.90 6.89
N GLY A 242 0.65 -1.62 5.91
CA GLY A 242 0.20 -1.05 4.65
C GLY A 242 -0.88 0.02 4.82
N LEU A 243 -1.76 -0.09 5.82
CA LEU A 243 -2.76 0.96 6.07
C LEU A 243 -2.12 2.23 6.64
N VAL A 244 -1.11 2.10 7.51
CA VAL A 244 -0.30 3.25 7.97
C VAL A 244 0.43 3.88 6.80
N GLY A 245 0.96 3.07 5.88
CA GLY A 245 1.51 3.56 4.62
C GLY A 245 0.50 4.39 3.84
N LEU A 246 -0.69 3.84 3.60
CA LEU A 246 -1.74 4.53 2.85
C LEU A 246 -2.18 5.84 3.54
N LYS A 247 -2.25 5.87 4.88
CA LYS A 247 -2.42 7.10 5.67
C LYS A 247 -1.36 8.14 5.33
N ASN A 248 -0.09 7.76 5.42
CA ASN A 248 1.04 8.65 5.14
C ASN A 248 1.07 9.13 3.67
N PHE A 249 0.58 8.31 2.74
CA PHE A 249 0.38 8.72 1.35
C PHE A 249 -0.63 9.86 1.23
N PHE A 250 -1.82 9.74 1.84
CA PHE A 250 -2.81 10.82 1.78
C PHE A 250 -2.32 12.09 2.51
N GLU A 251 -1.64 11.94 3.65
CA GLU A 251 -1.04 13.07 4.36
C GLU A 251 0.04 13.78 3.52
N SER A 252 0.81 13.06 2.71
CA SER A 252 1.79 13.66 1.81
C SER A 252 1.16 14.45 0.66
N LYS A 253 -0.10 14.16 0.34
CA LYS A 253 -0.93 14.97 -0.59
C LYS A 253 -1.65 16.12 0.10
N GLY A 254 -1.44 16.32 1.41
CA GLY A 254 -2.01 17.42 2.19
C GLY A 254 -3.35 17.11 2.84
N TYR A 255 -3.82 15.86 2.79
CA TYR A 255 -5.10 15.47 3.38
C TYR A 255 -5.00 15.17 4.87
N GLN A 256 -6.05 15.53 5.60
CA GLN A 256 -6.26 15.08 6.97
C GLN A 256 -7.08 13.80 6.97
N ILE A 257 -6.71 12.89 7.87
CA ILE A 257 -7.31 11.56 8.00
C ILE A 257 -8.38 11.62 9.08
N LYS A 258 -9.59 11.14 8.76
CA LYS A 258 -10.72 11.11 9.68
C LYS A 258 -10.74 9.78 10.45
N ASP A 259 -10.86 8.67 9.72
CA ASP A 259 -10.78 7.31 10.28
C ASP A 259 -9.62 6.55 9.65
N CYS A 260 -8.89 5.77 10.44
CA CYS A 260 -7.80 4.91 9.97
C CYS A 260 -7.66 3.72 10.92
N PHE A 261 -8.16 2.55 10.53
CA PHE A 261 -8.03 1.34 11.32
C PHE A 261 -8.11 0.04 10.50
N ASN A 262 -7.45 -0.99 11.02
CA ASN A 262 -7.65 -2.38 10.59
C ASN A 262 -8.54 -3.11 11.60
N GLN A 263 -9.43 -3.99 11.13
CA GLN A 263 -10.24 -4.82 12.02
C GLN A 263 -10.61 -6.15 11.36
N SER A 264 -10.54 -7.24 12.13
CA SER A 264 -11.00 -8.55 11.68
C SER A 264 -12.51 -8.60 11.51
N THR A 265 -13.00 -9.45 10.61
CA THR A 265 -14.44 -9.69 10.34
C THR A 265 -14.99 -10.96 10.99
N TYR A 266 -14.21 -11.64 11.86
CA TYR A 266 -14.73 -12.75 12.67
C TYR A 266 -15.80 -12.24 13.66
N GLU A 267 -16.57 -13.15 14.28
CA GLU A 267 -17.66 -12.82 15.23
C GLU A 267 -17.27 -11.73 16.26
N GLY A 268 -18.06 -10.66 16.36
CA GLY A 268 -17.75 -9.51 17.22
C GLY A 268 -16.72 -8.51 16.66
N GLY A 269 -16.23 -8.74 15.44
CA GLY A 269 -15.40 -7.82 14.66
C GLY A 269 -16.22 -6.88 13.78
N PHE A 270 -15.59 -6.37 12.71
CA PHE A 270 -16.21 -5.44 11.77
C PHE A 270 -17.41 -6.07 11.06
N THR A 271 -18.55 -5.39 11.09
CA THR A 271 -19.85 -5.93 10.65
C THR A 271 -20.23 -5.49 9.24
N LEU A 272 -21.16 -6.22 8.63
CA LEU A 272 -21.76 -5.83 7.34
C LEU A 272 -22.47 -4.48 7.44
N GLU A 273 -23.11 -4.18 8.57
CA GLU A 273 -23.83 -2.90 8.74
C GLU A 273 -22.85 -1.72 8.80
N GLU A 274 -21.70 -1.87 9.44
CA GLU A 274 -20.63 -0.86 9.42
C GLU A 274 -20.02 -0.71 8.01
N TYR A 275 -19.89 -1.80 7.25
CA TYR A 275 -19.50 -1.74 5.84
C TYR A 275 -20.51 -0.93 5.02
N LYS A 276 -21.81 -1.22 5.16
CA LYS A 276 -22.88 -0.50 4.46
C LYS A 276 -22.89 0.98 4.83
N GLU A 277 -22.66 1.33 6.10
CA GLU A 277 -22.54 2.73 6.53
C GLU A 277 -21.38 3.46 5.85
N LEU A 278 -20.21 2.81 5.72
CA LEU A 278 -19.08 3.41 4.98
C LEU A 278 -19.43 3.65 3.51
N ILE A 279 -20.00 2.65 2.83
CA ILE A 279 -20.43 2.77 1.42
C ILE A 279 -21.48 3.87 1.26
N ASN A 280 -22.49 3.93 2.13
CA ASN A 280 -23.53 4.96 2.10
C ASN A 280 -22.97 6.37 2.29
N ASN A 281 -21.87 6.49 3.03
CA ASN A 281 -21.14 7.74 3.21
C ASN A 281 -20.06 7.98 2.12
N GLY A 282 -20.05 7.21 1.04
CA GLY A 282 -19.13 7.40 -0.08
C GLY A 282 -17.71 6.86 0.13
N ASN A 283 -17.49 6.00 1.12
CA ASN A 283 -16.16 5.51 1.49
C ASN A 283 -15.98 4.04 1.11
N PRO A 284 -15.06 3.71 0.17
CA PRO A 284 -14.73 2.32 -0.16
C PRO A 284 -13.99 1.65 1.00
N VAL A 285 -13.99 0.31 1.02
CA VAL A 285 -13.35 -0.47 2.08
C VAL A 285 -12.37 -1.46 1.49
N ILE A 286 -11.13 -1.46 1.95
CA ILE A 286 -10.13 -2.45 1.54
C ILE A 286 -10.46 -3.76 2.27
N ILE A 287 -10.61 -4.85 1.51
CA ILE A 287 -10.95 -6.18 2.00
C ILE A 287 -9.71 -7.07 1.89
N SER A 288 -9.30 -7.64 3.02
CA SER A 288 -8.23 -8.64 3.06
C SER A 288 -8.84 -10.04 3.13
N VAL A 289 -8.47 -10.90 2.20
CA VAL A 289 -8.77 -12.34 2.23
C VAL A 289 -7.45 -13.11 2.36
N VAL A 290 -7.53 -14.42 2.60
CA VAL A 290 -6.35 -15.29 2.64
C VAL A 290 -5.59 -15.21 1.32
N GLY A 291 -4.42 -14.56 1.36
CA GLY A 291 -3.52 -14.46 0.21
C GLY A 291 -3.89 -13.42 -0.85
N HIS A 292 -4.89 -12.55 -0.64
CA HIS A 292 -5.21 -11.46 -1.57
C HIS A 292 -5.80 -10.22 -0.88
N ILE A 293 -5.63 -9.04 -1.49
CA ILE A 293 -6.21 -7.76 -1.03
C ILE A 293 -7.02 -7.16 -2.18
N MET A 294 -8.24 -6.71 -1.86
CA MET A 294 -9.24 -6.22 -2.81
C MET A 294 -9.93 -4.97 -2.27
N VAL A 295 -10.87 -4.40 -3.03
CA VAL A 295 -11.70 -3.28 -2.56
C VAL A 295 -13.18 -3.60 -2.70
N GLY A 296 -13.93 -3.45 -1.62
CA GLY A 296 -15.38 -3.43 -1.62
C GLY A 296 -15.89 -2.02 -1.93
N TYR A 297 -16.81 -1.89 -2.89
CA TYR A 297 -17.31 -0.60 -3.37
C TYR A 297 -18.85 -0.53 -3.46
N GLY A 298 -19.56 -1.50 -2.88
CA GLY A 298 -21.01 -1.54 -2.93
C GLY A 298 -21.59 -2.80 -2.29
N TYR A 299 -22.91 -2.86 -2.17
CA TYR A 299 -23.62 -4.05 -1.69
C TYR A 299 -25.02 -4.20 -2.28
N GLN A 300 -25.55 -5.42 -2.16
CA GLN A 300 -26.96 -5.75 -2.32
C GLN A 300 -27.31 -6.85 -1.30
N GLY A 301 -28.15 -6.53 -0.30
CA GLY A 301 -28.40 -7.45 0.81
C GLY A 301 -27.12 -7.81 1.58
N ASN A 302 -26.70 -9.08 1.48
CA ASN A 302 -25.46 -9.61 2.08
C ASN A 302 -24.29 -9.75 1.09
N THR A 303 -24.57 -9.57 -0.20
CA THR A 303 -23.57 -9.64 -1.26
C THR A 303 -22.85 -8.29 -1.35
N ILE A 304 -21.51 -8.31 -1.36
CA ILE A 304 -20.67 -7.13 -1.59
C ILE A 304 -20.07 -7.14 -2.99
N PHE A 305 -19.93 -5.96 -3.58
CA PHE A 305 -19.31 -5.75 -4.89
C PHE A 305 -17.82 -5.46 -4.74
N ILE A 306 -17.00 -6.14 -5.53
CA ILE A 306 -15.54 -6.23 -5.36
C ILE A 306 -14.79 -5.73 -6.61
N ARG A 307 -13.68 -5.03 -6.39
CA ARG A 307 -12.56 -4.89 -7.33
C ARG A 307 -11.38 -5.72 -6.86
N ASP A 308 -11.00 -6.68 -7.68
CA ASP A 308 -10.14 -7.82 -7.29
C ASP A 308 -8.69 -7.70 -7.78
N THR A 309 -8.32 -6.60 -8.42
CA THR A 309 -6.98 -6.36 -9.00
C THR A 309 -6.62 -7.24 -10.21
N TRP A 310 -7.48 -8.08 -10.76
CA TRP A 310 -7.16 -8.90 -11.95
C TRP A 310 -7.76 -8.37 -13.25
N GLN A 311 -8.70 -7.44 -13.14
CA GLN A 311 -9.40 -6.85 -14.28
C GLN A 311 -9.52 -5.34 -14.13
N SER A 312 -9.19 -4.60 -15.19
CA SER A 312 -9.32 -3.15 -15.22
C SER A 312 -10.56 -2.63 -15.95
N ASN A 313 -11.36 -3.50 -16.55
CA ASN A 313 -12.66 -3.14 -17.08
C ASN A 313 -13.66 -2.93 -15.93
N PRO A 314 -14.12 -1.69 -15.66
CA PRO A 314 -15.07 -1.42 -14.59
C PRO A 314 -16.46 -2.04 -14.83
N ASP A 315 -16.79 -2.42 -16.06
CA ASP A 315 -18.07 -3.06 -16.40
C ASP A 315 -18.12 -4.53 -15.99
N ILE A 316 -16.97 -5.14 -15.67
CA ILE A 316 -16.93 -6.51 -15.14
C ILE A 316 -17.23 -6.45 -13.64
N ILE A 317 -18.36 -7.03 -13.26
CA ILE A 317 -18.86 -7.03 -11.89
C ILE A 317 -18.48 -8.34 -11.20
N LYS A 318 -17.77 -8.21 -10.07
CA LYS A 318 -17.41 -9.33 -9.20
C LYS A 318 -18.02 -9.13 -7.83
N THR A 319 -18.40 -10.22 -7.19
CA THR A 319 -19.06 -10.20 -5.88
C THR A 319 -18.59 -11.34 -4.98
N MET A 320 -18.89 -11.20 -3.69
CA MET A 320 -18.85 -12.28 -2.71
C MET A 320 -19.89 -12.04 -1.62
N GLU A 321 -20.27 -13.08 -0.89
CA GLU A 321 -21.04 -12.93 0.34
C GLU A 321 -20.15 -12.34 1.46
N TRP A 322 -20.70 -11.41 2.22
CA TRP A 322 -20.00 -10.83 3.38
C TRP A 322 -19.55 -11.90 4.38
N GLY A 323 -18.30 -11.81 4.84
CA GLY A 323 -17.71 -12.79 5.77
C GLY A 323 -17.42 -14.17 5.14
N GLY A 324 -17.74 -14.36 3.86
CA GLY A 324 -17.54 -15.60 3.13
C GLY A 324 -16.14 -15.76 2.53
N ASN A 325 -16.08 -16.50 1.43
CA ASN A 325 -14.86 -16.73 0.65
C ASN A 325 -14.97 -16.02 -0.70
N TYR A 326 -13.84 -15.58 -1.23
CA TYR A 326 -13.70 -15.17 -2.62
C TYR A 326 -12.75 -16.14 -3.32
N LEU A 327 -13.26 -17.00 -4.21
CA LEU A 327 -12.46 -18.06 -4.88
C LEU A 327 -11.64 -18.89 -3.87
N ASP A 328 -12.32 -19.47 -2.87
CA ASP A 328 -11.73 -20.22 -1.74
C ASP A 328 -10.81 -19.43 -0.79
N MET A 329 -10.64 -18.13 -1.01
CA MET A 329 -9.89 -17.26 -0.09
C MET A 329 -10.82 -16.68 0.96
N GLN A 330 -10.67 -17.14 2.21
CA GLN A 330 -11.48 -16.69 3.33
C GLN A 330 -11.25 -15.22 3.67
N MET A 331 -12.32 -14.47 3.94
CA MET A 331 -12.23 -13.10 4.46
C MET A 331 -11.56 -13.07 5.84
N LEU A 332 -10.54 -12.21 5.99
CA LEU A 332 -9.78 -12.03 7.22
C LEU A 332 -10.27 -10.80 8.01
N GLY A 333 -10.49 -9.69 7.29
CA GLY A 333 -10.81 -8.40 7.87
C GLY A 333 -10.82 -7.28 6.84
N VAL A 334 -10.92 -6.07 7.36
CA VAL A 334 -10.98 -4.84 6.58
C VAL A 334 -9.87 -3.87 6.99
N SER A 335 -9.47 -3.02 6.04
CA SER A 335 -8.70 -1.80 6.31
C SER A 335 -9.57 -0.61 5.91
N VAL A 336 -9.82 0.30 6.86
CA VAL A 336 -10.68 1.47 6.67
C VAL A 336 -9.81 2.72 6.71
N ILE A 337 -9.96 3.57 5.70
CA ILE A 337 -9.38 4.91 5.65
C ILE A 337 -10.38 5.90 5.07
N THR A 338 -10.70 6.94 5.84
CA THR A 338 -11.57 8.05 5.42
C THR A 338 -10.83 9.37 5.57
N LEU A 339 -11.15 10.32 4.71
CA LEU A 339 -10.53 11.65 4.70
C LEU A 339 -11.49 12.66 5.35
N VAL A 340 -10.92 13.72 5.94
CA VAL A 340 -11.71 14.87 6.39
C VAL A 340 -12.19 15.63 5.16
N GLU A 341 -13.51 15.82 5.04
CA GLU A 341 -14.12 16.58 3.95
C GLU A 341 -13.45 17.94 3.77
N GLN A 342 -13.08 18.25 2.52
CA GLN A 342 -12.51 19.54 2.17
C GLN A 342 -13.66 20.56 2.06
N THR A 343 -13.71 21.53 2.98
CA THR A 343 -14.60 22.69 2.83
C THR A 343 -13.86 23.77 2.05
N GLU A 344 -14.34 24.12 0.86
CA GLU A 344 -13.77 25.25 0.12
C GLU A 344 -14.12 26.56 0.84
N GLU A 345 -13.18 27.11 1.61
CA GLU A 345 -13.27 28.51 2.04
C GLU A 345 -13.00 29.42 0.84
N TYR A 346 -14.08 29.82 0.15
CA TYR A 346 -14.01 30.91 -0.82
C TYR A 346 -13.77 32.23 -0.09
N TYR A 347 -12.51 32.67 -0.02
CA TYR A 347 -12.20 34.06 0.31
C TYR A 347 -12.64 34.96 -0.86
N LEU A 348 -13.88 35.46 -0.78
CA LEU A 348 -14.34 36.58 -1.62
C LEU A 348 -13.52 37.82 -1.26
N PHE A 349 -12.41 38.04 -1.96
CA PHE A 349 -11.74 39.34 -1.98
C PHE A 349 -12.64 40.32 -2.73
N TYR A 350 -13.44 41.09 -1.99
CA TYR A 350 -14.07 42.29 -2.54
C TYR A 350 -12.95 43.32 -2.81
N PRO A 351 -12.78 43.82 -4.06
CA PRO A 351 -11.87 44.92 -4.30
C PRO A 351 -12.35 46.14 -3.51
N LEU A 352 -11.44 46.74 -2.76
CA LEU A 352 -11.68 47.95 -1.97
C LEU A 352 -12.12 49.08 -2.92
N MET A 353 -13.41 49.43 -2.94
CA MET A 353 -13.89 50.62 -3.63
C MET A 353 -13.49 51.85 -2.83
N ILE A 354 -12.46 52.57 -3.28
CA ILE A 354 -12.13 53.90 -2.76
C ILE A 354 -13.13 54.88 -3.37
N ILE A 355 -14.15 55.27 -2.60
CA ILE A 355 -15.02 56.38 -2.96
C ILE A 355 -14.24 57.67 -2.71
N LYS A 356 -13.80 58.31 -3.79
CA LYS A 356 -13.26 59.66 -3.74
C LYS A 356 -14.44 60.62 -3.65
N THR A 357 -14.67 61.19 -2.47
CA THR A 357 -15.60 62.30 -2.31
C THR A 357 -14.90 63.58 -2.76
N ASP A 358 -15.24 64.07 -3.95
CA ASP A 358 -14.95 65.45 -4.32
C ASP A 358 -15.96 66.34 -3.56
N THR A 359 -15.47 67.09 -2.58
CA THR A 359 -16.21 68.22 -1.99
C THR A 359 -15.80 69.52 -2.70
N PRO A 360 -16.76 70.46 -2.88
CA PRO A 360 -16.71 71.56 -3.84
C PRO A 360 -15.66 72.64 -3.57
#